data_AF-A0A1I1SBR0-F1
#
_entry.id   AF-A0A1I1SBR0-F1
#
_cell.length_a   1.000
_cell.length_b   1.000
_cell.length_c   1.000
_cell.angle_alpha   90.00
_cell.angle_beta   90.00
_cell.angle_gamma   90.00
#
_symmetry.space_group_name_H-M   'P 1'
#
loop_
_entity.id
_entity.type
_entity.pdbx_description
1 polymer ?
#
loop_
_entity_poly.entity_id
_entity_poly.type
_entity_poly.pdbx_seq_one_letter_code
_entity_poly.pdbx_strand_id
1 'polypeptide(L)' 'MINLDLTFTDVEDFYLKFEPQWQSTLSKLEKKIIKPSRLTASEIMTIVIAFHRSDYRDFITYYINHVCQCWQKEFTQLVS' A
#
# COMPACT_ATOMS: atom_id res chain seq x y z
N MET A 1 12.38 -7.36 12.00
CA MET A 1 11.33 -6.37 12.28
C MET A 1 11.49 -5.25 11.24
N ILE A 2 10.49 -5.01 10.41
CA ILE A 2 10.55 -3.93 9.40
C ILE A 2 10.41 -2.59 10.11
N ASN A 3 11.20 -1.61 9.66
CA ASN A 3 10.97 -0.23 10.02
C ASN A 3 9.91 0.34 9.06
N LEU A 4 8.71 0.58 9.59
CA LEU A 4 7.55 1.05 8.82
C LEU A 4 7.82 2.41 8.20
N ASP A 5 8.35 3.35 8.97
CA ASP A 5 8.60 4.74 8.55
C ASP A 5 9.59 4.81 7.39
N LEU A 6 10.70 4.08 7.48
CA LEU A 6 11.70 4.01 6.41
C LEU A 6 11.11 3.38 5.15
N THR A 7 10.37 2.28 5.30
CA THR A 7 9.74 1.60 4.16
C THR A 7 8.72 2.51 3.49
N PHE A 8 7.89 3.21 4.27
CA PHE A 8 6.90 4.12 3.75
C PHE A 8 7.54 5.31 3.03
N THR A 9 8.60 5.89 3.61
CA THR A 9 9.34 7.01 3.00
C THR A 9 9.93 6.61 1.65
N ASP A 10 10.60 5.45 1.59
CA ASP A 10 11.19 4.94 0.34
C ASP A 10 10.12 4.67 -0.73
N VAL A 11 8.96 4.14 -0.31
CA VAL A 11 7.83 3.83 -1.19
C VAL A 11 7.16 5.10 -1.71
N GLU A 12 6.97 6.12 -0.87
CA GLU A 12 6.44 7.42 -1.28
C GLU A 12 7.36 8.09 -2.30
N ASP A 13 8.68 8.15 -2.02
CA ASP A 13 9.67 8.70 -2.94
C ASP A 13 9.70 7.97 -4.29
N PHE A 14 9.50 6.66 -4.28
CA PHE A 14 9.32 5.87 -5.49
C PHE A 14 8.01 6.21 -6.20
N TYR A 15 6.88 6.22 -5.47
CA TYR A 15 5.55 6.37 -6.04
C TYR A 15 5.39 7.75 -6.68
N LEU A 16 5.90 8.82 -6.06
CA LEU A 16 5.90 10.17 -6.61
C LEU A 16 6.58 10.25 -7.99
N LYS A 17 7.64 9.46 -8.22
CA LYS A 17 8.35 9.39 -9.51
C LYS A 17 7.65 8.48 -10.50
N PHE A 18 7.00 7.42 -10.01
CA PHE A 18 6.34 6.40 -10.82
C PHE A 18 4.94 6.84 -11.30
N GLU A 19 4.17 7.53 -10.45
CA GLU A 19 2.77 7.87 -10.67
C GLU A 19 2.53 8.59 -12.02
N PRO A 20 3.29 9.63 -12.42
CA PRO A 20 3.03 10.32 -13.68
C PRO A 20 3.14 9.40 -14.91
N GLN A 21 4.12 8.48 -14.88
CA GLN A 21 4.34 7.51 -15.94
C GLN A 21 3.22 6.46 -15.98
N TRP A 22 2.79 6.02 -14.80
CA TRP A 22 1.67 5.11 -14.66
C TRP A 22 0.38 5.75 -15.16
N GLN A 23 0.05 6.97 -14.75
CA GLN A 23 -1.13 7.71 -15.20
C GLN A 23 -1.12 7.92 -16.72
N SER A 24 0.02 8.26 -17.33
CA SER A 24 0.15 8.38 -18.79
C SER A 24 -0.13 7.06 -19.51
N THR A 25 0.39 5.95 -18.98
CA THR A 25 0.07 4.61 -19.46
C THR A 25 -1.41 4.33 -19.25
N LEU A 26 -1.97 4.86 -18.16
CA LEU A 26 -3.34 4.56 -17.83
C LEU A 26 -4.32 5.18 -18.85
N SER A 27 -4.09 6.44 -19.21
CA SER A 27 -4.92 7.20 -20.16
C SER A 27 -4.98 6.60 -21.57
N LYS A 28 -3.98 5.78 -21.95
CA LYS A 28 -3.93 5.11 -23.25
C LYS A 28 -4.82 3.86 -23.33
N LEU A 29 -5.33 3.35 -22.21
CA LEU A 29 -6.21 2.18 -22.20
C LEU A 29 -7.67 2.62 -22.38
N GLU A 30 -8.31 2.13 -23.43
CA GLU A 30 -9.64 2.56 -23.91
C GLU A 30 -10.80 2.34 -22.92
N LYS A 31 -10.64 1.46 -21.94
CA LYS A 31 -11.62 1.23 -20.87
C LYS A 31 -10.95 1.19 -19.52
N LYS A 32 -11.22 2.18 -18.68
CA LYS A 32 -10.79 2.17 -17.28
C LYS A 32 -11.88 2.52 -16.29
N ILE A 33 -11.97 1.66 -15.28
CA ILE A 33 -12.62 1.97 -14.02
C ILE A 33 -11.50 2.09 -13.00
N ILE A 34 -11.09 3.32 -12.72
CA ILE A 34 -10.28 3.60 -11.52
C ILE A 34 -11.29 3.62 -10.38
N LYS A 35 -11.29 2.57 -9.56
CA LYS A 35 -12.13 2.54 -8.38
C LYS A 35 -11.47 3.41 -7.31
N PRO A 36 -12.21 4.34 -6.67
CA PRO A 36 -11.68 5.06 -5.54
C PRO A 36 -11.31 4.08 -4.44
N SER A 37 -10.09 4.18 -3.93
CA SER A 37 -9.59 3.45 -2.77
C SER A 37 -9.55 4.39 -1.58
N ARG A 38 -9.80 3.86 -0.38
CA ARG A 38 -9.60 4.60 0.88
C ARG A 38 -8.12 4.70 1.28
N LEU A 39 -7.32 3.75 0.79
CA LEU A 39 -5.87 3.74 0.96
C LEU A 39 -5.22 4.26 -0.32
N THR A 40 -4.21 5.10 -0.15
CA THR A 40 -3.30 5.53 -1.20
C THR A 40 -2.50 4.34 -1.73
N ALA A 41 -1.92 4.48 -2.92
CA ALA A 41 -1.10 3.43 -3.50
C ALA A 41 0.14 3.12 -2.64
N SER A 42 0.79 4.13 -2.07
CA SER A 42 1.96 3.95 -1.22
C SER A 42 1.65 3.22 0.09
N GLU A 43 0.51 3.51 0.72
CA GLU A 43 0.03 2.76 1.89
C GLU A 43 -0.17 1.28 1.53
N ILE A 44 -0.85 1.00 0.41
CA ILE A 44 -1.08 -0.37 -0.06
C ILE A 44 0.26 -1.07 -0.34
N MET A 45 1.18 -0.40 -1.05
CA MET A 45 2.50 -0.93 -1.37
C MET A 45 3.30 -1.24 -0.11
N THR A 46 3.29 -0.34 0.87
CA THR A 46 3.97 -0.51 2.15
C THR A 46 3.42 -1.72 2.91
N ILE A 47 2.08 -1.88 2.97
CA ILE A 47 1.42 -3.02 3.58
C ILE A 47 1.83 -4.34 2.91
N VAL A 48 1.86 -4.38 1.57
CA VAL A 48 2.22 -5.57 0.79
C VAL A 48 3.70 -5.92 0.95
N ILE A 49 4.60 -4.93 0.86
CA ILE A 49 6.04 -5.14 1.09
C ILE A 49 6.27 -5.71 2.48
N ALA A 50 5.59 -5.15 3.48
CA ALA A 50 5.74 -5.62 4.84
C ALA A 50 5.18 -7.01 5.08
N PHE A 51 4.07 -7.37 4.41
CA PHE A 51 3.57 -8.74 4.41
C PHE A 51 4.63 -9.73 3.89
N HIS A 52 5.23 -9.45 2.74
CA HIS A 52 6.24 -10.34 2.13
C HIS A 52 7.50 -10.55 2.98
N ARG A 53 7.79 -9.60 3.86
CA ARG A 53 8.93 -9.65 4.78
C ARG A 53 8.54 -10.08 6.19
N SER A 54 7.27 -10.36 6.41
CA SER A 54 6.75 -10.92 7.65
C SER A 54 6.71 -12.45 7.57
N ASP A 55 6.63 -13.10 8.72
CA ASP A 55 6.51 -14.56 8.81
C ASP A 55 5.05 -15.05 8.73
N TYR A 56 4.11 -14.17 8.40
CA TYR A 56 2.70 -14.55 8.26
C TYR A 56 2.50 -15.41 7.01
N ARG A 57 1.75 -16.51 7.18
CA ARG A 57 1.46 -17.44 6.09
C ARG A 57 0.45 -16.89 5.08
N ASP A 58 -0.56 -16.19 5.57
CA ASP A 58 -1.64 -15.65 4.75
C ASP A 58 -1.86 -14.16 5.03
N PHE A 59 -2.24 -13.45 3.97
CA PHE A 59 -2.41 -12.01 4.01
C PHE A 59 -3.57 -11.59 4.93
N ILE A 60 -4.61 -12.42 5.04
CA ILE A 60 -5.80 -12.11 5.85
C ILE A 60 -5.42 -12.01 7.32
N THR A 61 -4.74 -13.03 7.84
CA THR A 61 -4.26 -13.08 9.23
C THR A 61 -3.28 -11.95 9.52
N TYR A 62 -2.35 -11.68 8.59
CA TYR A 62 -1.44 -10.53 8.70
C TYR A 62 -2.21 -9.20 8.79
N TYR A 63 -3.15 -9.00 7.87
CA TYR A 63 -3.86 -7.73 7.75
C TYR A 63 -4.74 -7.48 8.98
N ILE A 64 -5.53 -8.47 9.40
CA ILE A 64 -6.45 -8.32 10.54
C ILE A 64 -5.69 -8.22 11.87
N ASN A 65 -4.69 -9.08 12.09
CA ASN A 65 -4.04 -9.19 13.41
C ASN A 65 -2.84 -8.27 13.58
N HIS A 66 -2.20 -7.83 12.49
CA HIS A 66 -1.06 -6.92 12.54
C HIS A 66 -1.43 -5.53 12.05
N VAL A 67 -1.85 -5.39 10.79
CA VAL A 67 -2.05 -4.06 10.18
C VAL A 67 -3.17 -3.30 10.86
N CYS A 68 -4.35 -3.89 11.01
CA CYS A 68 -5.50 -3.24 11.64
C CYS A 68 -5.29 -2.93 13.13
N GLN A 69 -4.47 -3.72 13.83
CA GLN A 69 -4.24 -3.53 15.28
C GLN A 69 -3.09 -2.57 15.57
N CYS A 70 -1.98 -2.70 14.84
CA CYS A 70 -0.75 -1.99 15.13
C CYS A 70 -0.61 -0.69 14.34
N TRP A 71 -1.18 -0.60 13.13
CA TRP A 71 -0.92 0.50 12.19
C TRP A 71 -2.12 1.40 11.96
N GLN A 72 -3.20 1.25 12.74
CA GLN A 72 -4.39 2.09 12.62
C GLN A 72 -4.11 3.59 12.78
N LYS A 73 -3.10 3.96 13.58
CA LYS A 73 -2.69 5.35 13.76
C LYS A 73 -1.97 5.92 12.54
N GLU A 74 -1.17 5.09 11.87
CA GLU A 74 -0.40 5.47 10.69
C GLU A 74 -1.30 5.45 9.44
N PHE A 75 -2.18 4.47 9.34
CA PHE A 75 -3.13 4.28 8.25
C PHE A 75 -4.57 4.43 8.78
N THR A 76 -5.07 5.66 8.78
CA THR A 76 -6.34 6.00 9.44
C THR A 76 -7.58 5.46 8.71
N GLN A 77 -7.46 5.13 7.42
CA GLN A 77 -8.58 4.66 6.59
C GLN A 77 -8.50 3.18 6.22
N LEU A 78 -7.85 2.35 7.06
CA LEU A 78 -7.82 0.90 6.88
C LEU A 78 -9.23 0.32 6.71
N VAL A 79 -9.31 -0.72 5.91
CA VAL A 79 -10.56 -1.39 5.58
C VAL A 79 -10.68 -2.66 6.41
N SER A 80 -11.90 -3.13 6.69
CA SER A 80 -12.17 -4.41 7.37
C SER A 80 -12.70 -5.41 6.37
#